data_AF-A0A6A5X3B9-F1
#
_entry.id   AF-A0A6A5X3B9-F1
#
_cell.length_a   1.000
_cell.length_b   1.000
_cell.length_c   1.000
_cell.angle_alpha   90.00
_cell.angle_beta   90.00
_cell.angle_gamma   90.00
#
_symmetry.space_group_name_H-M   'P 1'
#
loop_
_entity.id
_entity.type
_entity.pdbx_description
1 polymer ?
#
loop_
_entity_poly.entity_id
_entity_poly.type
_entity_poly.pdbx_seq_one_letter_code
_entity_poly.pdbx_strand_id
1 'polypeptide(L)'
;IGIDARFNIDPPLSKGVVDRHNWDKFIDFIKDHYKDNIQVEIKPNYINFKAGEHPKLPFKGHKFLRFSSKVSGSTAMTSGVERYINTVARVACVHFGSHVKYWNEAADQYSIYGWKKVNESIRSYEQPDESKLPTSIAHFINGTDPLKELEIPLFEIKNIPGKGKGLVARFNISSGTRILCEKPLFTVRGAKSREELETMLVAKLKAMSKSSQRQFLSLHNKSPGKYPFSGIFKTNALPCGSSSPISGVYPTACFINHSCTPNAHNSWNSNEEDETIHAIQLIKSG
;
A
#
# COMPACT_ATOMS: atom_id res chain seq x y z
N ILE A 1 18.78 -29.43 -32.64
CA ILE A 1 18.49 -29.35 -31.18
C ILE A 1 18.41 -27.88 -30.82
N GLY A 2 17.30 -27.45 -30.23
CA GLY A 2 17.08 -26.05 -29.85
C GLY A 2 17.83 -25.72 -28.57
N ILE A 3 18.41 -24.52 -28.47
CA ILE A 3 19.01 -23.99 -27.25
C ILE A 3 18.01 -23.00 -26.68
N ASP A 4 17.52 -23.22 -25.46
CA ASP A 4 16.75 -22.20 -24.75
C ASP A 4 17.67 -21.22 -24.01
N ALA A 5 17.37 -19.93 -24.12
CA ALA A 5 17.85 -18.93 -23.17
C ALA A 5 16.70 -18.51 -22.26
N ARG A 6 17.01 -18.33 -20.97
CA ARG A 6 16.00 -17.99 -19.97
C ARG A 6 16.58 -17.16 -18.84
N PHE A 7 15.71 -16.39 -18.19
CA PHE A 7 15.94 -15.98 -16.82
C PHE A 7 14.70 -16.19 -15.96
N ASN A 8 14.92 -16.38 -14.67
CA ASN A 8 13.90 -16.43 -13.63
C ASN A 8 14.36 -15.64 -12.40
N ILE A 9 13.44 -15.39 -11.47
CA ILE A 9 13.75 -14.83 -10.15
C ILE A 9 13.59 -15.95 -9.12
N ASP A 10 14.60 -16.11 -8.27
CA ASP A 10 14.62 -17.12 -7.20
C ASP A 10 15.11 -16.50 -5.87
N PRO A 11 14.34 -16.63 -4.77
CA PRO A 11 12.99 -17.19 -4.70
C PRO A 11 11.95 -16.42 -5.55
N PRO A 12 10.80 -17.04 -5.90
CA PRO A 12 9.74 -16.34 -6.62
C PRO A 12 9.23 -15.14 -5.84
N LEU A 13 8.89 -14.07 -6.55
CA LEU A 13 8.40 -12.84 -5.96
C LEU A 13 7.14 -13.09 -5.12
N SER A 14 7.08 -12.49 -3.94
CA SER A 14 5.93 -12.54 -3.06
C SER A 14 4.81 -11.59 -3.54
N LYS A 15 3.64 -11.69 -2.91
CA LYS A 15 2.56 -10.68 -3.07
C LYS A 15 2.81 -9.41 -2.24
N GLY A 16 3.95 -9.33 -1.55
CA GLY A 16 4.32 -8.22 -0.66
C GLY A 16 4.52 -6.90 -1.39
N VAL A 17 4.43 -5.80 -0.64
CA VAL A 17 4.48 -4.43 -1.17
C VAL A 17 5.82 -4.13 -1.86
N VAL A 18 6.93 -4.57 -1.27
CA VAL A 18 8.28 -4.33 -1.80
C VAL A 18 8.47 -5.02 -3.15
N ASP A 19 8.10 -6.30 -3.27
CA ASP A 19 8.23 -7.05 -4.52
C ASP A 19 7.33 -6.49 -5.62
N ARG A 20 6.10 -6.09 -5.29
CA ARG A 20 5.22 -5.43 -6.25
C ARG A 20 5.78 -4.11 -6.72
N HIS A 21 6.23 -3.25 -5.82
CA HIS A 21 6.79 -1.95 -6.18
C HIS A 21 8.04 -2.08 -7.06
N ASN A 22 8.94 -3.00 -6.73
CA ASN A 22 10.14 -3.27 -7.53
C ASN A 22 9.78 -3.85 -8.91
N TRP A 23 8.76 -4.72 -8.97
CA TRP A 23 8.22 -5.26 -10.20
C TRP A 23 7.51 -4.23 -11.07
N ASP A 24 6.70 -3.33 -10.49
CA ASP A 24 6.01 -2.27 -11.21
C ASP A 24 7.03 -1.33 -11.86
N LYS A 25 8.07 -0.91 -11.11
CA LYS A 25 9.19 -0.13 -11.68
C LYS A 25 9.89 -0.85 -12.82
N PHE A 26 10.10 -2.16 -12.69
CA PHE A 26 10.70 -2.98 -13.75
C PHE A 26 9.80 -3.01 -14.99
N ILE A 27 8.49 -3.26 -14.82
CA ILE A 27 7.51 -3.27 -15.91
C ILE A 27 7.39 -1.92 -16.59
N ASP A 28 7.37 -0.81 -15.84
CA ASP A 28 7.30 0.54 -16.38
C ASP A 28 8.54 0.87 -17.21
N PHE A 29 9.73 0.49 -16.75
CA PHE A 29 10.96 0.61 -17.53
C PHE A 29 10.86 -0.18 -18.85
N ILE A 30 10.40 -1.44 -18.81
CA ILE A 30 10.25 -2.26 -20.02
C ILE A 30 9.23 -1.65 -20.99
N LYS A 31 8.11 -1.12 -20.49
CA LYS A 31 7.11 -0.44 -21.32
C LYS A 31 7.68 0.78 -22.02
N ASP A 32 8.39 1.64 -21.29
CA ASP A 32 8.99 2.85 -21.88
C ASP A 32 10.12 2.50 -22.87
N HIS A 33 10.98 1.54 -22.52
CA HIS A 33 12.09 1.11 -23.37
C HIS A 33 11.63 0.53 -24.71
N TYR A 34 10.48 -0.15 -24.74
CA TYR A 34 9.93 -0.79 -25.94
C TYR A 34 8.66 -0.13 -26.48
N LYS A 35 8.34 1.12 -26.08
CA LYS A 35 7.08 1.79 -26.46
C LYS A 35 6.86 1.91 -27.97
N ASP A 36 7.94 2.06 -28.73
CA ASP A 36 7.91 2.21 -30.20
C ASP A 36 8.23 0.88 -30.93
N ASN A 37 8.42 -0.22 -30.19
CA ASN A 37 8.78 -1.50 -30.77
C ASN A 37 7.53 -2.28 -31.18
N ILE A 38 7.31 -2.41 -32.50
CA ILE A 38 6.14 -3.11 -33.07
C ILE A 38 6.04 -4.60 -32.68
N GLN A 39 7.13 -5.22 -32.25
CA GLN A 39 7.15 -6.61 -31.79
C GLN A 39 6.80 -6.74 -30.30
N VAL A 40 6.74 -5.65 -29.53
CA VAL A 40 6.38 -5.69 -28.12
C VAL A 40 4.97 -5.15 -27.95
N GLU A 41 4.05 -6.03 -27.56
CA GLU A 41 2.64 -5.72 -27.44
C GLU A 41 2.24 -5.67 -25.95
N ILE A 42 1.64 -4.56 -25.54
CA ILE A 42 1.10 -4.39 -24.18
C ILE A 42 -0.33 -4.94 -24.16
N LYS A 43 -0.53 -6.10 -23.53
CA LYS A 43 -1.84 -6.70 -23.27
C LYS A 43 -2.39 -6.19 -21.92
N PRO A 44 -3.69 -6.41 -21.60
CA PRO A 44 -4.29 -5.91 -20.36
C PRO A 44 -3.56 -6.32 -19.07
N ASN A 45 -2.95 -7.50 -19.05
CA ASN A 45 -2.36 -8.10 -17.83
C ASN A 45 -0.88 -8.45 -17.97
N TYR A 46 -0.27 -8.27 -19.14
CA TYR A 46 1.10 -8.69 -19.42
C TYR A 46 1.68 -7.98 -20.66
N ILE A 47 3.00 -8.02 -20.81
CA ILE A 47 3.71 -7.65 -22.04
C ILE A 47 3.98 -8.92 -22.84
N ASN A 48 3.65 -8.91 -24.13
CA ASN A 48 3.86 -10.01 -25.06
C ASN A 48 4.94 -9.62 -26.08
N PHE A 49 6.04 -10.35 -26.12
CA PHE A 49 7.11 -10.13 -27.09
C PHE A 49 6.89 -11.05 -28.28
N LYS A 50 6.45 -10.54 -29.44
CA LYS A 50 6.20 -11.29 -30.69
C LYS A 50 7.51 -11.71 -31.38
N ALA A 51 8.37 -12.40 -30.64
CA ALA A 51 9.64 -12.94 -31.09
C ALA A 51 9.85 -14.34 -30.51
N GLY A 52 10.43 -15.25 -31.29
CA GLY A 52 10.62 -16.64 -30.90
C GLY A 52 9.31 -17.31 -30.43
N GLU A 53 9.31 -17.87 -29.22
CA GLU A 53 8.17 -18.53 -28.59
C GLU A 53 7.25 -17.60 -27.79
N HIS A 54 7.29 -16.31 -28.09
CA HIS A 54 6.44 -15.30 -27.48
C HIS A 54 6.62 -15.17 -25.96
N PRO A 55 7.82 -14.82 -25.46
CA PRO A 55 8.03 -14.68 -24.02
C PRO A 55 7.16 -13.55 -23.46
N LYS A 56 6.67 -13.75 -22.23
CA LYS A 56 5.67 -12.88 -21.60
C LYS A 56 6.14 -12.36 -20.24
N LEU A 57 5.80 -11.11 -19.93
CA LEU A 57 6.00 -10.51 -18.61
C LEU A 57 4.65 -10.13 -17.99
N PRO A 58 4.18 -10.79 -16.92
CA PRO A 58 2.95 -10.41 -16.26
C PRO A 58 3.08 -9.06 -15.54
N PHE A 59 2.00 -8.30 -15.43
CA PHE A 59 1.98 -7.11 -14.57
C PHE A 59 1.95 -7.47 -13.08
N LYS A 60 1.38 -8.63 -12.74
CA LYS A 60 1.42 -9.17 -11.37
C LYS A 60 2.69 -9.99 -11.16
N GLY A 61 3.74 -9.38 -10.58
CA GLY A 61 5.09 -9.96 -10.45
C GLY A 61 5.17 -11.31 -9.74
N HIS A 62 4.35 -11.55 -8.72
CA HIS A 62 4.29 -12.85 -8.02
C HIS A 62 3.85 -14.03 -8.92
N LYS A 63 3.32 -13.74 -10.12
CA LYS A 63 3.02 -14.77 -11.11
C LYS A 63 4.21 -15.06 -12.04
N PHE A 64 5.22 -14.19 -12.09
CA PHE A 64 6.39 -14.39 -12.94
C PHE A 64 7.19 -15.60 -12.47
N LEU A 65 7.38 -16.58 -13.36
CA LEU A 65 8.22 -17.75 -13.11
C LEU A 65 9.42 -17.83 -14.05
N ARG A 66 9.26 -17.39 -15.31
CA ARG A 66 10.29 -17.50 -16.34
C ARG A 66 10.01 -16.53 -17.49
N PHE A 67 11.06 -15.97 -18.05
CA PHE A 67 11.06 -15.31 -19.36
C PHE A 67 12.03 -16.06 -20.28
N SER A 68 11.56 -16.59 -21.40
CA SER A 68 12.39 -17.45 -22.24
C SER A 68 11.83 -17.72 -23.62
N SER A 69 12.72 -18.09 -24.52
CA SER A 69 12.41 -18.67 -25.82
C SER A 69 13.59 -19.55 -26.25
N LYS A 70 13.34 -20.45 -27.20
CA LYS A 70 14.41 -20.96 -28.06
C LYS A 70 15.16 -19.81 -28.71
N VAL A 71 16.48 -19.81 -28.58
CA VAL A 71 17.41 -18.83 -29.18
C VAL A 71 18.25 -19.42 -30.31
N SER A 72 18.13 -20.71 -30.61
CA SER A 72 18.74 -21.31 -31.79
C SER A 72 17.71 -21.70 -32.86
N GLY A 73 18.18 -21.80 -34.10
CA GLY A 73 17.35 -22.09 -35.27
C GLY A 73 16.90 -20.84 -36.04
N SER A 74 16.30 -21.05 -37.21
CA SER A 74 15.93 -19.99 -38.14
C SER A 74 14.97 -18.96 -37.52
N THR A 75 13.98 -19.39 -36.74
CA THR A 75 13.02 -18.52 -36.06
C THR A 75 13.67 -17.57 -35.05
N ALA A 76 14.70 -18.02 -34.33
CA ALA A 76 15.41 -17.17 -33.38
C ALA A 76 16.25 -16.10 -34.09
N MET A 77 16.91 -16.47 -35.20
CA MET A 77 17.68 -15.54 -36.02
C MET A 77 16.80 -14.48 -36.68
N THR A 78 15.64 -14.87 -37.22
CA THR A 78 14.73 -13.93 -37.89
C THR A 78 14.00 -13.01 -36.93
N SER A 79 13.64 -13.50 -35.73
CA SER A 79 12.92 -12.70 -34.73
C SER A 79 13.82 -11.88 -33.81
N GLY A 80 15.12 -12.20 -33.73
CA GLY A 80 16.06 -11.54 -32.83
C GLY A 80 15.75 -11.74 -31.34
N VAL A 81 15.05 -12.82 -30.98
CA VAL A 81 14.50 -13.05 -29.62
C VAL A 81 15.55 -13.03 -28.51
N GLU A 82 16.78 -13.43 -28.83
CA GLU A 82 17.92 -13.40 -27.91
C GLU A 82 18.20 -11.97 -27.40
N ARG A 83 18.04 -10.94 -28.24
CA ARG A 83 18.24 -9.54 -27.81
C ARG A 83 17.21 -9.14 -26.77
N TYR A 84 15.94 -9.54 -26.93
CA TYR A 84 14.92 -9.27 -25.92
C TYR A 84 15.24 -9.98 -24.61
N ILE A 85 15.62 -11.26 -24.65
CA ILE A 85 15.98 -12.02 -23.45
C ILE A 85 17.14 -11.36 -22.72
N ASN A 86 18.21 -11.00 -23.43
CA ASN A 86 19.40 -10.38 -22.84
C ASN A 86 19.10 -9.01 -22.23
N THR A 87 18.37 -8.15 -22.94
CA THR A 87 18.01 -6.82 -22.44
C THR A 87 17.09 -6.92 -21.23
N VAL A 88 16.02 -7.71 -21.30
CA VAL A 88 15.07 -7.87 -20.19
C VAL A 88 15.76 -8.49 -18.98
N ALA A 89 16.63 -9.49 -19.16
CA ALA A 89 17.41 -10.07 -18.07
C ALA A 89 18.35 -9.05 -17.42
N ARG A 90 19.04 -8.22 -18.21
CA ARG A 90 19.92 -7.16 -17.67
C ARG A 90 19.14 -6.14 -16.84
N VAL A 91 17.99 -5.69 -17.32
CA VAL A 91 17.12 -4.78 -16.56
C VAL A 91 16.62 -5.47 -15.30
N ALA A 92 16.24 -6.75 -15.37
CA ALA A 92 15.84 -7.50 -14.19
C ALA A 92 16.99 -7.57 -13.16
N CYS A 93 18.24 -7.79 -13.59
CA CYS A 93 19.40 -7.79 -12.69
C CYS A 93 19.60 -6.44 -11.98
N VAL A 94 19.30 -5.32 -12.64
CA VAL A 94 19.35 -3.99 -12.01
C VAL A 94 18.32 -3.85 -10.89
N HIS A 95 17.14 -4.44 -11.06
CA HIS A 95 16.04 -4.32 -10.08
C HIS A 95 16.10 -5.36 -8.96
N PHE A 96 16.54 -6.58 -9.25
CA PHE A 96 16.45 -7.73 -8.33
C PHE A 96 17.81 -8.33 -7.96
N GLY A 97 18.90 -7.81 -8.53
CA GLY A 97 20.26 -8.21 -8.21
C GLY A 97 20.51 -9.70 -8.44
N SER A 98 21.16 -10.34 -7.47
CA SER A 98 21.56 -11.76 -7.51
C SER A 98 20.39 -12.75 -7.47
N HIS A 99 19.14 -12.28 -7.28
CA HIS A 99 17.94 -13.12 -7.37
C HIS A 99 17.61 -13.51 -8.80
N VAL A 100 18.08 -12.74 -9.79
CA VAL A 100 17.93 -13.11 -11.20
C VAL A 100 18.89 -14.23 -11.54
N LYS A 101 18.35 -15.37 -11.93
CA LYS A 101 19.11 -16.53 -12.38
C LYS A 101 18.99 -16.62 -13.90
N TYR A 102 20.08 -16.33 -14.59
CA TYR A 102 20.19 -16.50 -16.03
C TYR A 102 20.67 -17.92 -16.33
N TRP A 103 20.09 -18.56 -17.35
CA TRP A 103 20.48 -19.89 -17.77
C TRP A 103 20.46 -20.01 -19.29
N ASN A 104 21.36 -20.85 -19.79
CA ASN A 104 21.43 -21.23 -21.20
C ASN A 104 21.55 -22.76 -21.25
N GLU A 105 20.69 -23.43 -22.03
CA GLU A 105 20.72 -24.90 -22.14
C GLU A 105 22.01 -25.44 -22.77
N ALA A 106 22.80 -24.61 -23.44
CA ALA A 106 24.15 -24.96 -23.89
C ALA A 106 25.16 -25.17 -22.73
N ALA A 107 24.77 -24.87 -21.48
CA ALA A 107 25.60 -24.99 -20.28
C ALA A 107 25.10 -26.06 -19.28
N ASP A 108 24.29 -27.03 -19.71
CA ASP A 108 23.74 -28.14 -18.88
C ASP A 108 22.95 -27.69 -17.63
N GLN A 109 22.25 -26.57 -17.76
CA GLN A 109 21.51 -25.95 -16.67
C GLN A 109 20.00 -26.05 -16.86
N TYR A 110 19.26 -26.62 -15.90
CA TYR A 110 17.82 -26.87 -15.97
C TYR A 110 16.97 -25.92 -15.11
N SER A 111 15.71 -25.70 -15.52
CA SER A 111 14.74 -24.83 -14.82
C SER A 111 14.37 -25.39 -13.44
N ILE A 112 14.36 -24.53 -12.42
CA ILE A 112 13.84 -24.85 -11.07
C ILE A 112 12.32 -25.07 -11.03
N TYR A 113 11.59 -24.57 -12.02
CA TYR A 113 10.14 -24.73 -12.13
C TYR A 113 9.77 -25.73 -13.22
N GLY A 114 8.93 -26.71 -12.87
CA GLY A 114 8.35 -27.65 -13.83
C GLY A 114 7.39 -26.97 -14.81
N TRP A 115 7.37 -27.44 -16.06
CA TRP A 115 6.56 -26.88 -17.15
C TRP A 115 5.07 -26.76 -16.86
N LYS A 116 4.50 -27.70 -16.08
CA LYS A 116 3.09 -27.63 -15.64
C LYS A 116 2.80 -26.31 -14.90
N LYS A 117 3.64 -25.97 -13.91
CA LYS A 117 3.51 -24.76 -13.10
C LYS A 117 3.72 -23.49 -13.93
N VAL A 118 4.68 -23.51 -14.86
CA VAL A 118 4.93 -22.39 -15.79
C VAL A 118 3.71 -22.12 -16.67
N ASN A 119 3.16 -23.17 -17.28
CA ASN A 119 2.00 -23.06 -18.17
C ASN A 119 0.74 -22.61 -17.42
N GLU A 120 0.51 -23.12 -16.20
CA GLU A 120 -0.57 -22.66 -15.31
C GLU A 120 -0.43 -21.16 -15.00
N SER A 121 0.79 -20.70 -14.69
CA SER A 121 1.02 -19.28 -14.45
C SER A 121 0.75 -18.42 -15.69
N ILE A 122 1.29 -18.81 -16.86
CA ILE A 122 1.07 -18.08 -18.13
C ILE A 122 -0.42 -17.98 -18.47
N ARG A 123 -1.18 -19.07 -18.33
CA ARG A 123 -2.64 -19.06 -18.56
C ARG A 123 -3.36 -18.07 -17.66
N SER A 124 -2.88 -17.86 -16.43
CA SER A 124 -3.46 -16.91 -15.48
C SER A 124 -3.25 -15.44 -15.87
N TYR A 125 -2.38 -15.14 -16.86
CA TYR A 125 -2.21 -13.78 -17.40
C TYR A 125 -3.27 -13.48 -18.45
N GLU A 126 -3.66 -14.50 -19.22
CA GLU A 126 -4.55 -14.41 -20.37
C GLU A 126 -6.04 -14.41 -19.97
N GLN A 127 -6.35 -14.80 -18.74
CA GLN A 127 -7.70 -14.65 -18.21
C GLN A 127 -8.04 -13.16 -18.04
N PRO A 128 -9.27 -12.72 -18.39
CA PRO A 128 -9.76 -11.40 -18.03
C PRO A 128 -9.56 -11.18 -16.54
N ASP A 129 -9.04 -10.01 -16.15
CA ASP A 129 -9.03 -9.66 -14.73
C ASP A 129 -10.50 -9.62 -14.29
N GLU A 130 -10.89 -10.40 -13.27
CA GLU A 130 -12.23 -10.34 -12.66
C GLU A 130 -12.57 -8.90 -12.19
N SER A 131 -11.57 -8.02 -12.15
CA SER A 131 -11.65 -6.61 -11.78
C SER A 131 -12.02 -5.65 -12.91
N LYS A 132 -13.00 -6.00 -13.76
CA LYS A 132 -13.83 -4.99 -14.45
C LYS A 132 -15.03 -4.55 -13.59
N LEU A 133 -15.08 -4.94 -12.31
CA LEU A 133 -15.87 -4.20 -11.34
C LEU A 133 -15.03 -3.04 -10.81
N PRO A 134 -15.53 -1.80 -10.83
CA PRO A 134 -14.92 -0.71 -10.09
C PRO A 134 -14.60 -1.21 -8.68
N THR A 135 -13.41 -0.94 -8.18
CA THR A 135 -12.91 -1.35 -6.85
C THR A 135 -13.93 -1.12 -5.73
N SER A 136 -14.87 -0.17 -5.94
CA SER A 136 -16.02 0.10 -5.09
C SER A 136 -17.02 -1.06 -4.91
N ILE A 137 -17.21 -1.97 -5.88
CA ILE A 137 -18.21 -3.05 -5.78
C ILE A 137 -17.60 -4.34 -5.24
N ALA A 138 -16.35 -4.67 -5.61
CA ALA A 138 -15.62 -5.80 -5.01
C ALA A 138 -15.44 -5.62 -3.49
N HIS A 139 -15.35 -4.36 -3.03
CA HIS A 139 -15.32 -3.99 -1.61
C HIS A 139 -16.57 -4.44 -0.83
N PHE A 140 -17.74 -4.41 -1.48
CA PHE A 140 -19.01 -4.85 -0.87
C PHE A 140 -19.22 -6.36 -0.95
N ILE A 141 -18.69 -7.03 -1.97
CA ILE A 141 -18.96 -8.46 -2.23
C ILE A 141 -18.02 -9.38 -1.44
N ASN A 142 -16.74 -9.02 -1.30
CA ASN A 142 -15.74 -9.93 -0.74
C ASN A 142 -15.31 -9.61 0.70
N GLY A 143 -15.83 -8.53 1.31
CA GLY A 143 -15.59 -8.17 2.71
C GLY A 143 -14.11 -7.94 3.11
N THR A 144 -13.20 -7.90 2.15
CA THR A 144 -11.75 -7.84 2.36
C THR A 144 -11.21 -6.51 1.86
N ASP A 145 -10.55 -5.78 2.75
CA ASP A 145 -9.85 -4.53 2.44
C ASP A 145 -8.39 -4.88 2.10
N PRO A 146 -8.02 -4.93 0.81
CA PRO A 146 -6.67 -5.30 0.40
C PRO A 146 -5.62 -4.34 0.98
N LEU A 147 -5.93 -3.07 1.23
CA LEU A 147 -4.98 -2.13 1.82
C LEU A 147 -4.69 -2.48 3.30
N LYS A 148 -5.69 -3.04 3.99
CA LYS A 148 -5.55 -3.57 5.34
C LYS A 148 -4.76 -4.89 5.38
N GLU A 149 -4.95 -5.79 4.41
CA GLU A 149 -4.16 -7.03 4.28
C GLU A 149 -2.69 -6.78 3.90
N LEU A 150 -2.42 -5.68 3.19
CA LEU A 150 -1.09 -5.32 2.71
C LEU A 150 -0.33 -4.41 3.67
N GLU A 151 -0.91 -4.10 4.84
CA GLU A 151 -0.41 -3.15 5.83
C GLU A 151 0.00 -1.79 5.25
N ILE A 152 -0.59 -1.41 4.11
CA ILE A 152 -0.30 -0.11 3.50
C ILE A 152 -1.21 0.91 4.18
N PRO A 153 -0.67 1.88 4.93
CA PRO A 153 -1.51 2.84 5.61
C PRO A 153 -2.26 3.69 4.57
N LEU A 154 -3.58 3.84 4.75
CA LEU A 154 -4.48 4.62 3.90
C LEU A 154 -4.15 6.12 3.90
N PHE A 155 -3.50 6.57 4.97
CA PHE A 155 -3.14 7.95 5.22
C PHE A 155 -1.73 8.04 5.79
N GLU A 156 -1.20 9.25 5.85
CA GLU A 156 0.05 9.59 6.52
C GLU A 156 -0.13 10.85 7.35
N ILE A 157 0.67 11.02 8.40
CA ILE A 157 0.72 12.24 9.20
C ILE A 157 1.78 13.15 8.58
N LYS A 158 1.37 14.34 8.13
CA LYS A 158 2.25 15.36 7.54
C LYS A 158 2.20 16.66 8.30
N ASN A 159 3.28 17.44 8.22
CA ASN A 159 3.22 18.86 8.57
C ASN A 159 2.50 19.61 7.45
N ILE A 160 1.44 20.34 7.82
CA ILE A 160 0.61 21.15 6.94
C ILE A 160 0.92 22.62 7.24
N PRO A 161 1.37 23.42 6.24
CA PRO A 161 1.68 24.83 6.43
C PRO A 161 0.53 25.59 7.11
N GLY A 162 0.85 26.29 8.21
CA GLY A 162 -0.12 27.07 9.00
C GLY A 162 -1.13 26.26 9.83
N LYS A 163 -1.12 24.92 9.76
CA LYS A 163 -2.10 24.05 10.47
C LYS A 163 -1.45 23.02 11.40
N GLY A 164 -0.13 23.01 11.52
CA GLY A 164 0.58 22.03 12.34
C GLY A 164 0.61 20.67 11.67
N LYS A 165 0.37 19.58 12.41
CA LYS A 165 0.30 18.23 11.83
C LYS A 165 -1.12 17.93 11.32
N GLY A 166 -1.24 17.11 10.28
CA GLY A 166 -2.52 16.58 9.87
C GLY A 166 -2.46 15.25 9.13
N LEU A 167 -3.59 14.55 9.08
CA LEU A 167 -3.75 13.33 8.29
C LEU A 167 -3.99 13.69 6.83
N VAL A 168 -3.22 13.05 5.95
CA VAL A 168 -3.28 13.21 4.49
C VAL A 168 -3.53 11.85 3.85
N ALA A 169 -4.51 11.76 2.95
CA ALA A 169 -4.83 10.53 2.24
C ALA A 169 -3.71 10.16 1.26
N ARG A 170 -3.27 8.89 1.30
CA ARG A 170 -2.25 8.37 0.36
C ARG A 170 -2.86 7.84 -0.93
N PHE A 171 -4.15 7.52 -0.90
CA PHE A 171 -4.93 7.01 -2.02
C PHE A 171 -6.27 7.72 -2.08
N ASN A 172 -7.00 7.52 -3.17
CA ASN A 172 -8.40 7.91 -3.22
C ASN A 172 -9.20 7.03 -2.23
N ILE A 173 -9.91 7.65 -1.30
CA ILE A 173 -10.74 6.97 -0.30
C ILE A 173 -12.20 7.21 -0.68
N SER A 174 -12.92 6.14 -0.98
CA SER A 174 -14.34 6.19 -1.31
C SER A 174 -15.19 6.67 -0.13
N SER A 175 -16.35 7.25 -0.43
CA SER A 175 -17.33 7.59 0.61
C SER A 175 -17.76 6.33 1.37
N GLY A 176 -17.97 6.45 2.68
CA GLY A 176 -18.34 5.36 3.59
C GLY A 176 -17.16 4.52 4.09
N THR A 177 -15.96 4.66 3.53
CA THR A 177 -14.79 3.89 3.99
C THR A 177 -14.39 4.28 5.42
N ARG A 178 -14.19 3.29 6.30
CA ARG A 178 -13.61 3.49 7.63
C ARG A 178 -12.10 3.72 7.52
N ILE A 179 -11.68 4.95 7.78
CA ILE A 179 -10.29 5.40 7.66
C ILE A 179 -9.45 4.90 8.85
N LEU A 180 -9.99 5.02 10.06
CA LEU A 180 -9.32 4.57 11.28
C LEU A 180 -10.34 4.07 12.32
N CYS A 181 -9.85 3.23 13.21
CA CYS A 181 -10.57 2.66 14.35
C CYS A 181 -9.53 2.52 15.46
N GLU A 182 -9.61 3.31 16.52
CA GLU A 182 -8.61 3.27 17.57
C GLU A 182 -9.20 3.54 18.96
N LYS A 183 -8.55 2.95 19.98
CA LYS A 183 -8.88 3.21 21.37
C LYS A 183 -8.25 4.52 21.85
N PRO A 184 -8.91 5.25 22.78
CA PRO A 184 -8.31 6.43 23.36
C PRO A 184 -7.05 6.07 24.15
N LEU A 185 -6.06 6.96 24.15
CA LEU A 185 -4.95 6.93 25.12
C LEU A 185 -5.51 6.95 26.55
N PHE A 186 -6.48 7.82 26.78
CA PHE A 186 -7.27 7.88 28.00
C PHE A 186 -8.53 8.70 27.76
N THR A 187 -9.52 8.52 28.63
CA THR A 187 -10.74 9.30 28.68
C THR A 187 -10.82 10.11 29.97
N VAL A 188 -11.50 11.25 29.89
CA VAL A 188 -11.80 12.13 31.04
C VAL A 188 -13.28 12.50 30.98
N ARG A 189 -13.99 12.33 32.10
CA ARG A 189 -15.33 12.89 32.29
C ARG A 189 -15.19 14.39 32.61
N GLY A 190 -16.10 15.21 32.09
CA GLY A 190 -16.08 16.65 32.19
C GLY A 190 -15.75 17.18 33.58
N ALA A 191 -14.90 18.21 33.61
CA ALA A 191 -14.47 18.89 34.84
C ALA A 191 -15.30 20.16 35.08
N LYS A 192 -15.49 20.53 36.34
CA LYS A 192 -16.19 21.78 36.74
C LYS A 192 -15.28 23.00 36.55
N SER A 193 -13.97 22.83 36.65
CA SER A 193 -12.98 23.90 36.44
C SER A 193 -11.77 23.43 35.62
N ARG A 194 -11.00 24.39 35.11
CA ARG A 194 -9.75 24.10 34.38
C ARG A 194 -8.66 23.55 35.30
N GLU A 195 -8.66 23.94 36.57
CA GLU A 195 -7.72 23.44 37.58
C GLU A 195 -8.02 21.99 37.98
N GLU A 196 -9.30 21.66 38.13
CA GLU A 196 -9.74 20.28 38.35
C GLU A 196 -9.35 19.39 37.16
N LEU A 197 -9.57 19.88 35.94
CA LEU A 197 -9.14 19.18 34.71
C LEU A 197 -7.63 18.94 34.70
N GLU A 198 -6.83 19.95 35.03
CA GLU A 198 -5.37 19.81 35.08
C GLU A 198 -4.96 18.72 36.08
N THR A 199 -5.55 18.72 37.27
CA THR A 199 -5.26 17.75 38.33
C THR A 199 -5.60 16.33 37.88
N MET A 200 -6.75 16.12 37.24
CA MET A 200 -7.13 14.84 36.67
C MET A 200 -6.16 14.37 35.58
N LEU A 201 -5.73 15.27 34.69
CA LEU A 201 -4.79 14.96 33.62
C LEU A 201 -3.41 14.60 34.16
N VAL A 202 -2.92 15.30 35.20
CA VAL A 202 -1.68 14.94 35.89
C VAL A 202 -1.75 13.52 36.44
N ALA A 203 -2.85 13.16 37.10
CA ALA A 203 -3.05 11.82 37.64
C ALA A 203 -3.07 10.75 36.53
N LYS A 204 -3.80 11.00 35.44
CA LYS A 204 -3.81 10.11 34.26
C LYS A 204 -2.42 9.94 33.67
N LEU A 205 -1.71 11.04 33.38
CA LEU A 205 -0.37 10.98 32.79
C LEU A 205 0.62 10.23 33.67
N LYS A 206 0.57 10.42 35.00
CA LYS A 206 1.43 9.68 35.95
C LYS A 206 1.20 8.17 35.90
N ALA A 207 -0.05 7.73 35.70
CA ALA A 207 -0.40 6.31 35.62
C ALA A 207 -0.09 5.66 34.26
N MET A 208 0.19 6.47 33.23
CA MET A 208 0.44 5.97 31.87
C MET A 208 1.91 5.65 31.61
N SER A 209 2.16 4.85 30.57
CA SER A 209 3.50 4.57 30.07
C SER A 209 4.21 5.85 29.58
N LYS A 210 5.55 5.83 29.56
CA LYS A 210 6.34 6.96 29.04
C LYS A 210 6.11 7.22 27.56
N SER A 211 5.80 6.20 26.75
CA SER A 211 5.47 6.37 25.34
C SER A 211 4.14 7.12 25.17
N SER A 212 3.10 6.72 25.89
CA SER A 212 1.79 7.41 25.83
C SER A 212 1.84 8.82 26.40
N GLN A 213 2.63 9.06 27.46
CA GLN A 213 2.92 10.42 27.95
C GLN A 213 3.53 11.28 26.84
N ARG A 214 4.57 10.79 26.15
CA ARG A 214 5.22 11.51 25.05
C ARG A 214 4.26 11.78 23.88
N GLN A 215 3.41 10.81 23.54
CA GLN A 215 2.40 10.99 22.50
C GLN A 215 1.43 12.12 22.87
N PHE A 216 0.85 12.10 24.07
CA PHE A 216 -0.02 13.19 24.54
C PHE A 216 0.69 14.55 24.51
N LEU A 217 1.92 14.62 25.03
CA LEU A 217 2.69 15.87 25.09
C LEU A 217 3.13 16.38 23.71
N SER A 218 3.08 15.55 22.67
CA SER A 218 3.40 15.94 21.29
C SER A 218 2.22 16.58 20.53
N LEU A 219 1.02 16.52 21.12
CA LEU A 219 -0.19 17.11 20.53
C LEU A 219 -0.18 18.64 20.63
N HIS A 220 -0.94 19.29 19.74
CA HIS A 220 -0.96 20.74 19.67
C HIS A 220 -1.60 21.37 20.91
N ASN A 221 -1.04 22.48 21.41
CA ASN A 221 -1.63 23.28 22.48
C ASN A 221 -1.98 24.68 21.97
N LYS A 222 -3.27 24.92 21.70
CA LYS A 222 -3.76 26.24 21.27
C LYS A 222 -3.72 27.28 22.41
N SER A 223 -3.66 26.85 23.66
CA SER A 223 -3.74 27.74 24.84
C SER A 223 -2.62 27.44 25.84
N PRO A 224 -1.36 27.77 25.50
CA PRO A 224 -0.25 27.67 26.43
C PRO A 224 -0.46 28.62 27.62
N GLY A 225 -0.01 28.22 28.81
CA GLY A 225 -0.16 29.02 30.03
C GLY A 225 -0.15 28.15 31.29
N LYS A 226 -0.83 28.62 32.35
CA LYS A 226 -0.84 28.01 33.70
C LYS A 226 -1.29 26.54 33.73
N TYR A 227 -2.17 26.13 32.81
CA TYR A 227 -2.75 24.78 32.75
C TYR A 227 -2.46 24.13 31.39
N PRO A 228 -1.20 23.67 31.15
CA PRO A 228 -0.75 23.19 29.85
C PRO A 228 -1.43 21.89 29.44
N PHE A 229 -1.65 20.93 30.34
CA PHE A 229 -2.27 19.65 29.97
C PHE A 229 -3.74 19.84 29.60
N SER A 230 -4.44 20.70 30.34
CA SER A 230 -5.81 21.12 30.00
C SER A 230 -5.87 21.81 28.65
N GLY A 231 -4.85 22.61 28.30
CA GLY A 231 -4.74 23.25 26.99
C GLY A 231 -4.62 22.24 25.86
N ILE A 232 -3.72 21.25 26.00
CA ILE A 232 -3.57 20.15 25.06
C ILE A 232 -4.87 19.34 24.96
N PHE A 233 -5.44 18.93 26.09
CA PHE A 233 -6.65 18.12 26.13
C PHE A 233 -7.83 18.83 25.44
N LYS A 234 -8.13 20.08 25.81
CA LYS A 234 -9.23 20.84 25.19
C LYS A 234 -9.00 21.14 23.70
N THR A 235 -7.76 21.14 23.24
CA THR A 235 -7.44 21.38 21.82
C THR A 235 -7.71 20.13 20.96
N ASN A 236 -7.50 18.93 21.51
CA ASN A 236 -7.43 17.69 20.71
C ASN A 236 -8.48 16.63 21.09
N ALA A 237 -9.09 16.72 22.28
CA ALA A 237 -10.00 15.69 22.75
C ALA A 237 -11.30 15.67 21.93
N LEU A 238 -11.77 14.47 21.61
CA LEU A 238 -13.05 14.24 20.92
C LEU A 238 -14.08 13.76 21.95
N PRO A 239 -15.34 14.22 21.87
CA PRO A 239 -16.42 13.66 22.67
C PRO A 239 -16.61 12.16 22.35
N CYS A 240 -16.70 11.33 23.39
CA CYS A 240 -16.99 9.89 23.25
C CYS A 240 -18.49 9.70 23.00
N GLY A 241 -18.97 10.17 21.84
CA GLY A 241 -20.37 10.17 21.41
C GLY A 241 -21.03 11.54 21.49
N SER A 242 -22.15 11.69 20.77
CA SER A 242 -22.94 12.91 20.76
C SER A 242 -23.44 13.25 22.16
N SER A 243 -23.22 14.49 22.60
CA SER A 243 -23.58 14.99 23.94
C SER A 243 -22.94 14.23 25.11
N SER A 244 -21.90 13.43 24.87
CA SER A 244 -21.22 12.68 25.93
C SER A 244 -20.48 13.64 26.86
N PRO A 245 -20.62 13.49 28.19
CA PRO A 245 -19.80 14.23 29.15
C PRO A 245 -18.38 13.67 29.23
N ILE A 246 -18.04 12.63 28.45
CA ILE A 246 -16.73 12.00 28.41
C ILE A 246 -16.05 12.40 27.11
N SER A 247 -14.78 12.76 27.19
CA SER A 247 -13.95 13.01 26.02
C SER A 247 -12.67 12.19 26.07
N GLY A 248 -12.26 11.69 24.92
CA GLY A 248 -11.06 10.89 24.73
C GLY A 248 -9.97 11.69 24.03
N VAL A 249 -8.71 11.36 24.34
CA VAL A 249 -7.56 11.75 23.51
C VAL A 249 -7.02 10.50 22.86
N TYR A 250 -6.67 10.59 21.59
CA TYR A 250 -6.37 9.45 20.74
C TYR A 250 -4.96 9.57 20.13
N PRO A 251 -4.28 8.44 19.85
CA PRO A 251 -2.95 8.46 19.26
C PRO A 251 -2.90 9.16 17.89
N THR A 252 -3.92 8.97 17.06
CA THR A 252 -3.88 9.33 15.64
C THR A 252 -4.95 10.35 15.25
N ALA A 253 -6.19 10.12 15.67
CA ALA A 253 -7.36 10.92 15.33
C ALA A 253 -7.24 12.37 15.79
N CYS A 254 -6.47 12.62 16.85
CA CYS A 254 -6.16 13.97 17.34
C CYS A 254 -5.37 14.83 16.34
N PHE A 255 -4.76 14.25 15.31
CA PHE A 255 -4.12 15.00 14.23
C PHE A 255 -5.11 15.34 13.09
N ILE A 256 -6.38 14.94 13.13
CA ILE A 256 -7.34 15.35 12.10
C ILE A 256 -7.69 16.82 12.31
N ASN A 257 -7.39 17.64 11.30
CA ASN A 257 -7.68 19.07 11.36
C ASN A 257 -9.16 19.37 11.13
N HIS A 258 -9.65 20.41 11.82
CA HIS A 258 -11.02 20.89 11.65
C HIS A 258 -11.23 21.57 10.30
N SER A 259 -12.43 21.41 9.74
CA SER A 259 -12.91 22.09 8.53
C SER A 259 -14.41 22.32 8.65
N CYS A 260 -14.90 23.49 8.22
CA CYS A 260 -16.34 23.78 8.13
C CYS A 260 -17.03 22.95 7.05
N THR A 261 -16.27 22.47 6.05
CA THR A 261 -16.71 21.54 5.01
C THR A 261 -15.89 20.25 5.17
N PRO A 262 -16.22 19.41 6.17
CA PRO A 262 -15.44 18.21 6.45
C PRO A 262 -15.61 17.18 5.33
N ASN A 263 -14.60 16.35 5.16
CA ASN A 263 -14.62 15.20 4.25
C ASN A 263 -14.62 13.86 5.00
N ALA A 264 -14.51 13.89 6.33
CA ALA A 264 -14.61 12.75 7.22
C ALA A 264 -15.45 13.09 8.46
N HIS A 265 -16.04 12.06 9.07
CA HIS A 265 -16.85 12.16 10.28
C HIS A 265 -16.39 11.13 11.31
N ASN A 266 -16.41 11.53 12.58
CA ASN A 266 -16.05 10.68 13.70
C ASN A 266 -17.31 10.05 14.31
N SER A 267 -17.21 8.80 14.76
CA SER A 267 -18.30 8.07 15.41
C SER A 267 -17.74 7.19 16.52
N TRP A 268 -18.25 7.40 17.73
CA TRP A 268 -17.88 6.65 18.93
C TRP A 268 -18.73 5.39 19.07
N ASN A 269 -18.07 4.25 19.32
CA ASN A 269 -18.74 3.00 19.68
C ASN A 269 -18.64 2.77 21.19
N SER A 270 -19.76 2.89 21.89
CA SER A 270 -19.81 2.70 23.34
C SER A 270 -19.55 1.26 23.79
N ASN A 271 -19.80 0.27 22.93
CA ASN A 271 -19.65 -1.13 23.30
C ASN A 271 -18.19 -1.56 23.24
N GLU A 272 -17.44 -1.07 22.24
CA GLU A 272 -16.03 -1.41 22.02
C GLU A 272 -15.06 -0.38 22.65
N GLU A 273 -15.60 0.76 23.08
CA GLU A 273 -14.87 1.92 23.61
C GLU A 273 -13.79 2.43 22.64
N ASP A 274 -14.14 2.52 21.36
CA ASP A 274 -13.27 3.01 20.30
C ASP A 274 -13.91 4.14 19.49
N GLU A 275 -13.03 4.95 18.90
CA GLU A 275 -13.41 6.01 17.96
C GLU A 275 -13.15 5.51 16.55
N THR A 276 -14.14 5.71 15.69
CA THR A 276 -14.05 5.41 14.26
C THR A 276 -14.14 6.67 13.44
N ILE A 277 -13.30 6.79 12.41
CA ILE A 277 -13.40 7.88 11.43
C ILE A 277 -13.81 7.30 10.09
N HIS A 278 -14.83 7.86 9.47
CA HIS A 278 -15.33 7.45 8.17
C HIS A 278 -15.26 8.60 7.16
N ALA A 279 -14.92 8.31 5.92
CA ALA A 279 -15.07 9.25 4.82
C ALA A 279 -16.57 9.49 4.57
N ILE A 280 -17.00 10.76 4.49
CA ILE A 280 -18.39 11.12 4.15
C ILE A 280 -18.58 11.49 2.69
N GLN A 281 -17.47 11.62 1.96
CA GLN A 281 -17.41 11.85 0.52
C GLN A 281 -16.10 11.26 -0.02
N LEU A 282 -15.94 11.24 -1.36
CA LEU A 282 -14.67 10.85 -1.97
C LEU A 282 -13.54 11.79 -1.51
N ILE A 283 -12.52 11.23 -0.87
CA ILE A 283 -11.29 11.95 -0.50
C ILE A 283 -10.24 11.59 -1.54
N LYS A 284 -9.74 12.58 -2.28
CA LYS A 284 -8.64 12.36 -3.23
C LYS A 284 -7.33 12.17 -2.47
N SER A 285 -6.40 11.41 -3.04
CA SER A 285 -5.02 11.37 -2.55
C SER A 285 -4.38 12.77 -2.57
N GLY A 286 -3.61 13.10 -1.53
CA GLY A 286 -2.86 14.36 -1.42
C GLY A 286 -3.49 15.42 -0.52
#